data_AF-A0A256W6V9-F1
#
_entry.id   AF-A0A256W6V9-F1
#
_cell.length_a   1.000
_cell.length_b   1.000
_cell.length_c   1.000
_cell.angle_alpha   90.00
_cell.angle_beta   90.00
_cell.angle_gamma   90.00
#
_symmetry.space_group_name_H-M   'P 1'
#
loop_
_entity.id
_entity.type
_entity.pdbx_description
1 polymer ?
#
loop_
_entity_poly.entity_id
_entity_poly.type
_entity_poly.pdbx_seq_one_letter_code
_entity_poly.pdbx_strand_id
1 'polypeptide(L)'
;MGQWFQKIRERVNIVLFDSKDNVLQFMRIISLLLVSVVLAGVVYFYGFPKTAESIRINTILVRTSLIYFLIRYLIMLFYDFHPRKFIRERWIEGIILFLFFINAVSPVFFEDLLVIKSLRVFVDNHSLLIFQAYFLLIALLELRFTAPKISSINIGPAKLLVLSFVVLILGGTSLLMLPEMTHSHDIRFLDALFTATSASCVTGLSVLDTATFFTFKGQLIIMILIQLGGINIISFAAFFAIMSKRMGGLKYQSILKDLLSAEQLSDTKSLLRNILKWTLIIEIVGSVLLFFSWEDIEFASRGDKIFSSIFHSISAFNNGGFSLFSDNLLMIGEKNMQMFQLIIMGLILAGGIGFFVLQDIFGVRKIQERFRFRWKEYSVMTRITMRMTFILIGIGTVGFFFLEQETALKSKEIGEQILTAFFQSVSTRTAGFNTVDMSVLSVPILMLFMMLMFIGAGSGSTGGGIKITTFAIVIKA
;
A
#
# COMPACT_ATOMS: atom_id res chain seq x y z
N MET A 1 44.73 8.92 -21.17
CA MET A 1 44.27 8.37 -19.87
C MET A 1 43.56 7.02 -19.96
N GLY A 2 42.82 6.68 -21.04
CA GLY A 2 42.00 5.45 -21.09
C GLY A 2 42.76 4.11 -21.11
N GLN A 3 43.86 4.00 -21.87
CA GLN A 3 44.58 2.73 -22.06
C GLN A 3 45.39 2.28 -20.84
N TRP A 4 45.94 3.22 -20.06
CA TRP A 4 46.69 2.91 -18.84
C TRP A 4 45.77 2.38 -17.73
N PHE A 5 44.59 3.00 -17.59
CA PHE A 5 43.55 2.55 -16.65
C PHE A 5 42.98 1.18 -17.04
N GLN A 6 42.88 0.88 -18.35
CA GLN A 6 42.48 -0.45 -18.85
C GLN A 6 43.53 -1.53 -18.57
N LYS A 7 44.83 -1.26 -18.76
CA LYS A 7 45.91 -2.23 -18.50
C LYS A 7 46.05 -2.59 -17.02
N ILE A 8 45.94 -1.61 -16.13
CA ILE A 8 45.91 -1.87 -14.67
C ILE A 8 44.70 -2.72 -14.30
N ARG A 9 43.56 -2.42 -14.92
CA ARG A 9 42.31 -3.12 -14.67
C ARG A 9 42.30 -4.56 -15.19
N GLU A 10 42.92 -4.84 -16.33
CA GLU A 10 43.09 -6.21 -16.82
C GLU A 10 43.96 -7.02 -15.85
N ARG A 11 45.06 -6.45 -15.34
CA ARG A 11 45.88 -7.13 -14.32
C ARG A 11 45.10 -7.42 -13.04
N VAL A 12 44.33 -6.44 -12.54
CA VAL A 12 43.50 -6.62 -11.34
C VAL A 12 42.39 -7.67 -11.58
N ASN A 13 41.74 -7.66 -12.74
CA ASN A 13 40.70 -8.64 -13.08
C ASN A 13 41.26 -10.06 -13.22
N ILE A 14 42.47 -10.22 -13.75
CA ILE A 14 43.14 -11.54 -13.86
C ILE A 14 43.50 -12.07 -12.48
N VAL A 15 44.03 -11.23 -11.59
CA VAL A 15 44.39 -11.61 -10.21
C VAL A 15 43.16 -11.98 -9.38
N LEU A 16 42.02 -11.32 -9.62
CA LEU A 16 40.79 -11.55 -8.86
C LEU A 16 39.89 -12.62 -9.46
N PHE A 17 40.16 -13.12 -10.67
CA PHE A 17 39.25 -13.98 -11.44
C PHE A 17 38.80 -15.24 -10.67
N ASP A 18 39.74 -15.98 -10.07
CA ASP A 18 39.46 -17.25 -9.40
C ASP A 18 38.71 -17.09 -8.06
N SER A 19 38.86 -15.94 -7.41
CA SER A 19 38.20 -15.66 -6.12
C SER A 19 36.86 -14.95 -6.27
N LYS A 20 36.58 -14.37 -7.43
CA LYS A 20 35.49 -13.43 -7.65
C LYS A 20 34.11 -14.01 -7.43
N ASP A 21 33.81 -15.17 -8.01
CA ASP A 21 32.49 -15.79 -7.86
C ASP A 21 32.24 -16.25 -6.41
N ASN A 22 33.27 -16.77 -5.75
CA ASN A 22 33.20 -17.16 -4.34
C ASN A 22 33.02 -15.95 -3.42
N VAL A 23 33.77 -14.86 -3.63
CA VAL A 23 33.66 -13.62 -2.85
C VAL A 23 32.30 -12.96 -3.07
N LEU A 24 31.79 -12.91 -4.30
CA LEU A 24 30.48 -12.34 -4.59
C LEU A 24 29.33 -13.16 -3.97
N GLN A 25 29.41 -14.49 -4.01
CA GLN A 25 28.42 -15.36 -3.35
C GLN A 25 28.49 -15.23 -1.82
N PHE A 26 29.69 -15.25 -1.25
CA PHE A 26 29.92 -15.09 0.18
C PHE A 26 29.39 -13.74 0.69
N MET A 27 29.72 -12.64 0.00
CA MET A 27 29.22 -11.31 0.33
C MET A 27 27.71 -11.22 0.25
N ARG A 28 27.07 -11.91 -0.69
CA ARG A 28 25.60 -11.96 -0.79
C ARG A 28 24.97 -12.69 0.39
N ILE A 29 25.52 -13.84 0.80
CA ILE A 29 25.01 -14.61 1.95
C ILE A 29 25.13 -13.78 3.23
N ILE A 30 26.29 -13.16 3.46
CA ILE A 30 26.49 -12.27 4.61
C ILE A 30 25.54 -11.09 4.55
N SER A 31 25.38 -10.45 3.38
CA SER A 31 24.45 -9.33 3.22
C SER A 31 23.03 -9.74 3.61
N LEU A 32 22.56 -10.92 3.21
CA LEU A 32 21.23 -11.41 3.55
C LEU A 32 21.07 -11.68 5.05
N LEU A 33 22.03 -12.38 5.66
CA LEU A 33 22.04 -12.62 7.10
C LEU A 33 22.02 -11.30 7.88
N LEU A 34 22.83 -10.35 7.45
CA LEU A 34 22.95 -9.05 8.11
C LEU A 34 21.66 -8.23 7.93
N VAL A 35 21.03 -8.27 6.75
CA VAL A 35 19.71 -7.67 6.53
C VAL A 35 18.67 -8.26 7.48
N SER A 36 18.63 -9.59 7.61
CA SER A 36 17.69 -10.28 8.51
C SER A 36 17.90 -9.90 9.98
N VAL A 37 19.15 -9.87 10.45
CA VAL A 37 19.49 -9.50 11.83
C VAL A 37 19.08 -8.06 12.12
N VAL A 38 19.33 -7.13 11.20
CA VAL A 38 18.97 -5.72 11.40
C VAL A 38 17.47 -5.51 11.29
N LEU A 39 16.77 -6.19 10.37
CA LEU A 39 15.30 -6.16 10.34
C LEU A 39 14.72 -6.65 11.68
N ALA A 40 15.24 -7.75 12.24
CA ALA A 40 14.84 -8.22 13.56
C ALA A 40 15.15 -7.19 14.66
N GLY A 41 16.31 -6.53 14.60
CA GLY A 41 16.67 -5.45 15.52
C GLY A 41 15.75 -4.23 15.44
N VAL A 42 15.33 -3.85 14.23
CA VAL A 42 14.35 -2.77 14.00
C VAL A 42 12.97 -3.16 14.55
N VAL A 43 12.51 -4.38 14.26
CA VAL A 43 11.24 -4.90 14.79
C VAL A 43 11.26 -4.93 16.32
N TYR A 44 12.36 -5.39 16.92
CA TYR A 44 12.53 -5.38 18.37
C TYR A 44 12.49 -3.95 18.94
N PHE A 45 13.22 -3.03 18.33
CA PHE A 45 13.31 -1.64 18.81
C PHE A 45 11.98 -0.89 18.76
N TYR A 46 11.16 -1.15 17.75
CA TYR A 46 9.86 -0.49 17.60
C TYR A 46 8.72 -1.24 18.27
N GLY A 47 8.85 -2.56 18.41
CA GLY A 47 7.84 -3.47 18.93
C GLY A 47 7.84 -3.62 20.46
N PHE A 48 8.96 -3.35 21.12
CA PHE A 48 9.09 -3.51 22.57
C PHE A 48 9.42 -2.19 23.28
N PRO A 49 9.09 -2.06 24.58
CA PRO A 49 9.44 -0.91 25.38
C PRO A 49 10.93 -0.58 25.31
N LYS A 50 11.24 0.72 25.14
CA LYS A 50 12.62 1.19 24.94
C LYS A 50 13.35 1.25 26.28
N THR A 51 14.40 0.44 26.42
CA THR A 51 15.38 0.55 27.49
C THR A 51 16.63 1.27 26.99
N ALA A 52 17.42 1.89 27.88
CA ALA A 52 18.68 2.53 27.48
C ALA A 52 19.62 1.55 26.76
N GLU A 53 19.58 0.29 27.16
CA GLU A 53 20.34 -0.79 26.54
C GLU A 53 19.82 -1.14 25.13
N SER A 54 18.50 -1.23 24.93
CA SER A 54 17.93 -1.54 23.60
C SER A 54 18.23 -0.46 22.56
N ILE A 55 18.21 0.81 22.97
CA ILE A 55 18.62 1.94 22.12
C ILE A 55 20.09 1.82 21.73
N ARG A 56 20.98 1.52 22.69
CA ARG A 56 22.41 1.37 22.43
C ARG A 56 22.70 0.22 21.47
N ILE A 57 22.13 -0.96 21.73
CA ILE A 57 22.31 -2.15 20.88
C ILE A 57 21.84 -1.86 19.46
N ASN A 58 20.63 -1.30 19.30
CA ASN A 58 20.11 -1.00 17.97
C ASN A 58 20.97 0.04 17.23
N THR A 59 21.43 1.09 17.92
CA THR A 59 22.30 2.09 17.32
C THR A 59 23.62 1.49 16.81
N ILE A 60 24.24 0.63 17.62
CA ILE A 60 25.47 -0.08 17.23
C ILE A 60 25.19 -0.99 16.03
N LEU A 61 24.10 -1.75 16.10
CA LEU A 61 23.72 -2.72 15.07
C LEU A 61 23.49 -2.04 13.71
N VAL A 62 22.70 -0.95 13.68
CA VAL A 62 22.43 -0.19 12.45
C VAL A 62 23.71 0.47 11.93
N ARG A 63 24.54 1.09 12.78
CA ARG A 63 25.79 1.73 12.35
C ARG A 63 26.78 0.71 11.75
N THR A 64 27.00 -0.41 12.43
CA THR A 64 27.87 -1.48 11.93
C THR A 64 27.36 -2.06 10.61
N SER A 65 26.04 -2.20 10.45
CA SER A 65 25.44 -2.64 9.19
C SER A 65 25.72 -1.69 8.03
N LEU A 66 25.58 -0.37 8.25
CA LEU A 66 25.83 0.63 7.23
C LEU A 66 27.31 0.68 6.83
N ILE A 67 28.22 0.53 7.79
CA ILE A 67 29.66 0.39 7.52
C ILE A 67 29.93 -0.85 6.67
N TYR A 68 29.32 -1.98 6.99
CA TYR A 68 29.44 -3.19 6.17
C TYR A 68 28.96 -2.95 4.73
N PHE A 69 27.78 -2.33 4.54
CA PHE A 69 27.27 -2.02 3.20
C PHE A 69 28.15 -1.04 2.43
N LEU A 70 28.73 -0.06 3.11
CA LEU A 70 29.71 0.85 2.52
C LEU A 70 30.95 0.09 2.02
N ILE A 71 31.57 -0.72 2.89
CA ILE A 71 32.75 -1.53 2.55
C ILE A 71 32.42 -2.47 1.39
N ARG A 72 31.25 -3.13 1.46
CA ARG A 72 30.78 -4.02 0.41
C ARG A 72 30.59 -3.30 -0.92
N TYR A 73 29.96 -2.13 -0.93
CA TYR A 73 29.77 -1.33 -2.14
C TYR A 73 31.11 -0.95 -2.76
N LEU A 74 32.10 -0.57 -1.94
CA LEU A 74 33.47 -0.31 -2.39
C LEU A 74 34.14 -1.57 -2.95
N ILE A 75 34.05 -2.71 -2.28
CA ILE A 75 34.59 -3.98 -2.77
C ILE A 75 33.94 -4.35 -4.12
N MET A 76 32.62 -4.28 -4.22
CA MET A 76 31.90 -4.59 -5.47
C MET A 76 32.26 -3.62 -6.60
N LEU A 77 32.52 -2.35 -6.30
CA LEU A 77 32.99 -1.39 -7.29
C LEU A 77 34.31 -1.81 -7.94
N PHE A 78 35.23 -2.41 -7.17
CA PHE A 78 36.50 -2.91 -7.70
C PHE A 78 36.39 -4.30 -8.32
N TYR A 79 35.54 -5.16 -7.77
CA TYR A 79 35.40 -6.53 -8.23
C TYR A 79 34.50 -6.66 -9.47
N ASP A 80 33.53 -5.79 -9.74
CA ASP A 80 32.62 -5.97 -10.90
C ASP A 80 33.35 -5.83 -12.26
N PHE A 81 33.03 -6.73 -13.21
CA PHE A 81 33.50 -6.67 -14.60
C PHE A 81 33.10 -5.36 -15.32
N HIS A 82 32.07 -4.65 -14.84
CA HIS A 82 31.63 -3.38 -15.44
C HIS A 82 31.21 -2.34 -14.36
N PRO A 83 32.16 -1.64 -13.70
CA PRO A 83 31.87 -0.73 -12.59
C PRO A 83 31.00 0.45 -13.02
N ARG A 84 31.11 0.90 -14.28
CA ARG A 84 30.22 1.94 -14.83
C ARG A 84 28.77 1.45 -14.96
N LYS A 85 28.56 0.17 -15.26
CA LYS A 85 27.23 -0.44 -15.29
C LYS A 85 26.72 -0.68 -13.87
N PHE A 86 27.59 -1.17 -12.98
CA PHE A 86 27.31 -1.34 -11.55
C PHE A 86 26.85 -0.03 -10.88
N ILE A 87 27.62 1.06 -11.03
CA ILE A 87 27.25 2.37 -10.49
C ILE A 87 25.92 2.85 -11.07
N ARG A 88 25.67 2.64 -12.38
CA ARG A 88 24.42 3.06 -13.00
C ARG A 88 23.22 2.26 -12.49
N GLU A 89 23.39 0.98 -12.19
CA GLU A 89 22.33 0.12 -11.66
C GLU A 89 22.10 0.33 -10.16
N ARG A 90 23.14 0.72 -9.41
CA ARG A 90 23.12 0.93 -7.95
C ARG A 90 23.36 2.38 -7.52
N TRP A 91 23.05 3.35 -8.40
CA TRP A 91 23.34 4.77 -8.14
C TRP A 91 22.65 5.30 -6.87
N ILE A 92 21.43 4.82 -6.58
CA ILE A 92 20.68 5.15 -5.36
C ILE A 92 21.43 4.63 -4.11
N GLU A 93 21.87 3.37 -4.11
CA GLU A 93 22.66 2.77 -3.02
C GLU A 93 23.96 3.56 -2.81
N GLY A 94 24.65 3.90 -3.90
CA GLY A 94 25.87 4.71 -3.87
C GLY A 94 25.67 6.10 -3.26
N ILE A 95 24.59 6.82 -3.64
CA ILE A 95 24.27 8.13 -3.07
C ILE A 95 23.99 8.02 -1.57
N ILE A 96 23.20 7.04 -1.14
CA ILE A 96 22.86 6.85 0.28
C ILE A 96 24.13 6.58 1.10
N LEU A 97 24.96 5.65 0.63
CA LEU A 97 26.22 5.30 1.32
C LEU A 97 27.22 6.45 1.31
N PHE A 98 27.23 7.26 0.25
CA PHE A 98 28.05 8.47 0.17
C PHE A 98 27.59 9.55 1.16
N LEU A 99 26.28 9.80 1.27
CA LEU A 99 25.72 10.71 2.27
C LEU A 99 26.02 10.23 3.69
N PHE A 100 25.90 8.93 3.93
CA PHE A 100 26.30 8.31 5.21
C PHE A 100 27.79 8.51 5.49
N PHE A 101 28.65 8.29 4.50
CA PHE A 101 30.09 8.48 4.64
C PHE A 101 30.45 9.94 4.95
N ILE A 102 29.85 10.91 4.25
CA ILE A 102 30.03 12.34 4.56
C ILE A 102 29.59 12.63 5.98
N ASN A 103 28.43 12.12 6.40
CA ASN A 103 27.93 12.34 7.77
C ASN A 103 28.87 11.74 8.83
N ALA A 104 29.47 10.57 8.55
CA ALA A 104 30.41 9.91 9.45
C ALA A 104 31.78 10.62 9.53
N VAL A 105 32.24 11.22 8.42
CA VAL A 105 33.59 11.82 8.31
C VAL A 105 33.59 13.33 8.60
N SER A 106 32.50 14.03 8.30
CA SER A 106 32.36 15.48 8.55
C SER A 106 32.74 15.94 9.96
N PRO A 107 32.45 15.19 11.05
CA PRO A 107 32.82 15.59 12.41
C PRO A 107 34.35 15.61 12.63
N VAL A 108 35.10 14.80 11.89
CA VAL A 108 36.56 14.65 12.06
C VAL A 108 37.33 15.78 11.38
N PHE A 109 36.77 16.38 10.33
CA PHE A 109 37.49 17.32 9.46
C PHE A 109 36.94 18.75 9.46
N PHE A 110 35.68 18.98 9.84
CA PHE A 110 35.00 20.27 9.64
C PHE A 110 34.16 20.70 10.86
N GLU A 111 34.77 20.77 12.05
CA GLU A 111 34.06 21.16 13.28
C GLU A 111 33.51 22.60 13.28
N ASP A 112 34.10 23.53 12.52
CA ASP A 112 33.86 24.97 12.66
C ASP A 112 32.90 25.61 11.63
N LEU A 113 32.31 24.84 10.70
CA LEU A 113 31.41 25.42 9.69
C LEU A 113 29.97 25.57 10.22
N LEU A 114 29.44 26.80 10.27
CA LEU A 114 28.07 27.11 10.75
C LEU A 114 26.96 26.31 10.05
N VAL A 115 27.10 26.06 8.74
CA VAL A 115 26.15 25.25 7.95
C VAL A 115 26.19 23.77 8.36
N ILE A 116 27.37 23.27 8.72
CA ILE A 116 27.55 21.89 9.20
C ILE A 116 26.98 21.75 10.61
N LYS A 117 27.08 22.80 11.45
CA LYS A 117 26.52 22.82 12.81
C LYS A 117 24.98 22.80 12.83
N SER A 118 24.30 23.55 11.96
CA SER A 118 22.83 23.55 11.88
C SER A 118 22.27 22.25 11.31
N LEU A 119 22.89 21.71 10.25
CA LEU A 119 22.59 20.38 9.72
C LEU A 119 22.87 19.29 10.77
N ARG A 120 23.93 19.43 11.58
CA ARG A 120 24.28 18.50 12.66
C ARG A 120 23.23 18.48 13.77
N VAL A 121 22.73 19.62 14.24
CA VAL A 121 21.67 19.64 15.27
C VAL A 121 20.40 18.94 14.77
N PHE A 122 20.04 19.13 13.49
CA PHE A 122 18.91 18.45 12.88
C PHE A 122 19.12 16.93 12.76
N VAL A 123 20.31 16.52 12.30
CA VAL A 123 20.67 15.11 12.12
C VAL A 123 20.86 14.41 13.45
N ASP A 124 21.50 15.00 14.46
CA ASP A 124 21.70 14.36 15.77
C ASP A 124 20.35 14.07 16.47
N ASN A 125 19.40 15.02 16.39
CA ASN A 125 18.04 14.84 16.93
C ASN A 125 17.22 13.74 16.23
N HIS A 126 17.51 13.44 14.96
CA HIS A 126 16.78 12.43 14.16
C HIS A 126 17.67 11.30 13.66
N SER A 127 18.88 11.18 14.21
CA SER A 127 19.97 10.38 13.64
C SER A 127 19.58 8.92 13.53
N LEU A 128 18.97 8.39 14.58
CA LEU A 128 18.51 7.01 14.63
C LEU A 128 17.45 6.70 13.56
N LEU A 129 16.44 7.57 13.42
CA LEU A 129 15.36 7.42 12.42
C LEU A 129 15.90 7.48 10.99
N ILE A 130 16.81 8.43 10.73
CA ILE A 130 17.44 8.61 9.42
C ILE A 130 18.30 7.40 9.08
N PHE A 131 19.13 6.90 10.01
CA PHE A 131 19.95 5.71 9.79
C PHE A 131 19.11 4.45 9.54
N GLN A 132 18.00 4.30 10.25
CA GLN A 132 17.08 3.18 10.05
C GLN A 132 16.34 3.27 8.70
N ALA A 133 15.94 4.47 8.28
CA ALA A 133 15.34 4.68 6.97
C ALA A 133 16.33 4.35 5.84
N TYR A 134 17.59 4.79 5.95
CA TYR A 134 18.64 4.41 5.00
C TYR A 134 18.88 2.91 4.96
N PHE A 135 18.96 2.28 6.13
CA PHE A 135 19.13 0.83 6.21
C PHE A 135 17.96 0.08 5.57
N LEU A 136 16.71 0.42 5.91
CA LEU A 136 15.52 -0.21 5.33
C LEU A 136 15.48 -0.08 3.81
N LEU A 137 15.87 1.10 3.29
CA LEU A 137 15.96 1.32 1.85
C LEU A 137 17.04 0.43 1.21
N ILE A 138 18.22 0.32 1.82
CA ILE A 138 19.30 -0.57 1.35
C ILE A 138 18.84 -2.03 1.40
N ALA A 139 18.20 -2.46 2.49
CA ALA A 139 17.67 -3.82 2.64
C ALA A 139 16.64 -4.15 1.54
N LEU A 140 15.71 -3.24 1.25
CA LEU A 140 14.73 -3.39 0.16
C LEU A 140 15.41 -3.50 -1.22
N LEU A 141 16.43 -2.67 -1.47
CA LEU A 141 17.22 -2.74 -2.70
C LEU A 141 17.98 -4.07 -2.81
N GLU A 142 18.52 -4.58 -1.71
CA GLU A 142 19.26 -5.84 -1.66
C GLU A 142 18.37 -7.06 -1.94
N LEU A 143 17.16 -7.07 -1.37
CA LEU A 143 16.16 -8.11 -1.60
C LEU A 143 15.77 -8.20 -3.09
N ARG A 144 15.70 -7.06 -3.80
CA ARG A 144 15.41 -7.02 -5.25
C ARG A 144 16.41 -7.83 -6.07
N PHE A 145 17.68 -7.82 -5.69
CA PHE A 145 18.72 -8.55 -6.40
C PHE A 145 18.79 -10.03 -6.00
N THR A 146 18.19 -10.42 -4.87
CA THR A 146 18.14 -11.81 -4.37
C THR A 146 16.89 -12.58 -4.78
N ALA A 147 15.84 -11.87 -5.20
CA ALA A 147 14.59 -12.43 -5.72
C ALA A 147 14.68 -13.46 -6.89
N PRO A 148 15.67 -13.47 -7.81
CA PRO A 148 15.56 -14.29 -9.02
C PRO A 148 15.76 -15.82 -8.86
N LYS A 149 15.75 -16.39 -7.63
CA LYS A 149 15.79 -17.85 -7.41
C LYS A 149 14.47 -18.51 -6.97
N ILE A 150 13.40 -17.73 -6.74
CA ILE A 150 12.06 -18.26 -6.39
C ILE A 150 11.38 -18.94 -7.61
N SER A 151 11.91 -18.74 -8.83
CA SER A 151 11.37 -19.32 -10.06
C SER A 151 11.58 -20.83 -10.25
N SER A 152 12.12 -21.53 -9.26
CA SER A 152 12.33 -22.99 -9.30
C SER A 152 11.18 -23.79 -8.66
N ILE A 153 10.22 -23.12 -8.03
CA ILE A 153 9.13 -23.77 -7.31
C ILE A 153 7.87 -23.80 -8.21
N ASN A 154 7.48 -24.99 -8.66
CA ASN A 154 6.29 -25.23 -9.49
C ASN A 154 4.98 -25.18 -8.66
N ILE A 155 4.63 -24.01 -8.13
CA ILE A 155 3.33 -23.80 -7.46
C ILE A 155 2.33 -23.20 -8.45
N GLY A 156 1.11 -23.75 -8.49
CA GLY A 156 0.04 -23.25 -9.34
C GLY A 156 -0.47 -21.86 -8.94
N PRO A 157 -1.09 -21.09 -9.86
CA PRO A 157 -1.40 -19.69 -9.61
C PRO A 157 -2.29 -19.38 -8.41
N ALA A 158 -3.36 -20.16 -8.25
CA ALA A 158 -4.28 -20.01 -7.13
C ALA A 158 -3.59 -20.26 -5.77
N LYS A 159 -2.69 -21.25 -5.71
CA LYS A 159 -1.94 -21.57 -4.47
C LYS A 159 -0.98 -20.45 -4.09
N LEU A 160 -0.32 -19.81 -5.06
CA LEU A 160 0.54 -18.67 -4.81
C LEU A 160 -0.22 -17.46 -4.27
N LEU A 161 -1.42 -17.19 -4.79
CA LEU A 161 -2.31 -16.13 -4.27
C LEU A 161 -2.78 -16.45 -2.85
N VAL A 162 -3.16 -17.70 -2.56
CA VAL A 162 -3.51 -18.09 -1.19
C VAL A 162 -2.31 -17.93 -0.26
N LEU A 163 -1.14 -18.43 -0.66
CA LEU A 163 0.08 -18.36 0.13
C LEU A 163 0.48 -16.92 0.45
N SER A 164 0.32 -15.99 -0.49
CA SER A 164 0.64 -14.59 -0.25
C SER A 164 -0.28 -13.91 0.74
N PHE A 165 -1.57 -14.24 0.73
CA PHE A 165 -2.50 -13.75 1.75
C PHE A 165 -2.18 -14.37 3.11
N VAL A 166 -1.86 -15.66 3.16
CA VAL A 166 -1.42 -16.32 4.40
C VAL A 166 -0.17 -15.64 4.96
N VAL A 167 0.84 -15.38 4.13
CA VAL A 167 2.08 -14.69 4.56
C VAL A 167 1.79 -13.25 5.01
N LEU A 168 0.96 -12.52 4.27
CA LEU A 168 0.58 -11.15 4.63
C LEU A 168 -0.16 -11.09 5.96
N ILE A 169 -1.15 -11.98 6.16
CA ILE A 169 -1.97 -12.05 7.37
C ILE A 169 -1.13 -12.49 8.57
N LEU A 170 -0.34 -13.57 8.44
CA LEU A 170 0.50 -14.05 9.54
C LEU A 170 1.61 -13.06 9.88
N GLY A 171 2.19 -12.40 8.88
CA GLY A 171 3.15 -11.30 9.07
C GLY A 171 2.51 -10.13 9.80
N GLY A 172 1.32 -9.69 9.37
CA GLY A 172 0.54 -8.64 10.03
C GLY A 172 0.17 -9.00 11.47
N THR A 173 -0.27 -10.23 11.71
CA THR A 173 -0.59 -10.76 13.04
C THR A 173 0.63 -10.70 13.95
N SER A 174 1.78 -11.19 13.46
CA SER A 174 3.03 -11.18 14.22
C SER A 174 3.48 -9.77 14.58
N LEU A 175 3.30 -8.80 13.67
CA LEU A 175 3.63 -7.40 13.94
C LEU A 175 2.65 -6.75 14.93
N LEU A 176 1.35 -7.00 14.79
CA LEU A 176 0.32 -6.44 15.70
C LEU A 176 0.39 -7.00 17.12
N MET A 177 0.93 -8.21 17.30
CA MET A 177 1.15 -8.80 18.62
C MET A 177 2.32 -8.18 19.41
N LEU A 178 3.09 -7.28 18.79
CA LEU A 178 4.19 -6.62 19.50
C LEU A 178 3.63 -5.64 20.56
N PRO A 179 4.17 -5.62 21.79
CA PRO A 179 3.61 -4.84 22.90
C PRO A 179 3.39 -3.34 22.61
N GLU A 180 4.25 -2.74 21.80
CA GLU A 180 4.16 -1.31 21.46
C GLU A 180 3.07 -0.96 20.43
N MET A 181 2.39 -1.96 19.85
CA MET A 181 1.31 -1.73 18.89
C MET A 181 -0.02 -1.44 19.55
N THR A 182 -0.12 -1.70 20.85
CA THR A 182 -1.36 -1.60 21.64
C THR A 182 -1.11 -0.81 22.92
N HIS A 183 -2.06 0.02 23.33
CA HIS A 183 -1.93 0.81 24.56
C HIS A 183 -1.91 -0.05 25.83
N SER A 184 -2.58 -1.21 25.81
CA SER A 184 -2.60 -2.20 26.91
C SER A 184 -1.34 -3.06 27.00
N HIS A 185 -0.43 -2.97 26.02
CA HIS A 185 0.72 -3.87 25.84
C HIS A 185 0.40 -5.36 25.72
N ASP A 186 -0.87 -5.72 25.52
CA ASP A 186 -1.32 -7.10 25.37
C ASP A 186 -2.50 -7.16 24.41
N ILE A 187 -2.46 -8.16 23.52
CA ILE A 187 -3.51 -8.50 22.56
C ILE A 187 -3.55 -10.01 22.40
N ARG A 188 -4.75 -10.59 22.47
CA ARG A 188 -4.91 -12.02 22.24
C ARG A 188 -4.56 -12.35 20.79
N PHE A 189 -3.89 -13.48 20.57
CA PHE A 189 -3.51 -13.95 19.24
C PHE A 189 -4.70 -13.95 18.26
N LEU A 190 -5.88 -14.39 18.72
CA LEU A 190 -7.08 -14.46 17.88
C LEU A 190 -7.58 -13.07 17.46
N ASP A 191 -7.54 -12.09 18.35
CA ASP A 191 -7.96 -10.71 18.04
C ASP A 191 -6.98 -10.03 17.08
N ALA A 192 -5.68 -10.29 17.27
CA ALA A 192 -4.62 -9.83 16.35
C ALA A 192 -4.77 -10.47 14.96
N LEU A 193 -5.03 -11.79 14.92
CA LEU A 193 -5.23 -12.53 13.68
C LEU A 193 -6.48 -12.07 12.94
N PHE A 194 -7.58 -11.84 13.65
CA PHE A 194 -8.81 -11.31 13.09
C PHE A 194 -8.59 -9.91 12.51
N THR A 195 -7.97 -9.01 13.27
CA THR A 195 -7.70 -7.63 12.83
C THR A 195 -6.78 -7.62 11.61
N ALA A 196 -5.70 -8.41 11.61
CA ALA A 196 -4.80 -8.54 10.48
C ALA A 196 -5.48 -9.11 9.23
N THR A 197 -6.35 -10.11 9.41
CA THR A 197 -7.14 -10.71 8.35
C THR A 197 -8.10 -9.70 7.75
N SER A 198 -8.85 -8.99 8.59
CA SER A 198 -9.83 -7.98 8.16
C SER A 198 -9.15 -6.80 7.44
N ALA A 199 -8.01 -6.33 7.93
CA ALA A 199 -7.22 -5.29 7.27
C ALA A 199 -6.66 -5.76 5.91
N SER A 200 -6.04 -6.95 5.87
CA SER A 200 -5.43 -7.50 4.65
C SER A 200 -6.45 -7.90 3.58
N CYS A 201 -7.62 -8.39 4.00
CA CYS A 201 -8.74 -8.71 3.12
C CYS A 201 -9.65 -7.50 2.86
N VAL A 202 -9.32 -6.35 3.46
CA VAL A 202 -10.00 -5.07 3.22
C VAL A 202 -11.50 -5.17 3.52
N THR A 203 -11.84 -5.78 4.66
CA THR A 203 -13.21 -6.12 5.08
C THR A 203 -13.82 -5.09 6.03
N GLY A 204 -13.00 -4.44 6.87
CA GLY A 204 -13.44 -3.35 7.75
C GLY A 204 -14.12 -3.76 9.05
N LEU A 205 -14.16 -5.06 9.36
CA LEU A 205 -14.64 -5.55 10.66
C LEU A 205 -13.50 -5.50 11.68
N SER A 206 -13.77 -4.97 12.87
CA SER A 206 -12.79 -4.94 13.96
C SER A 206 -13.42 -5.46 15.25
N VAL A 207 -12.75 -6.41 15.90
CA VAL A 207 -13.14 -6.92 17.24
C VAL A 207 -12.74 -5.91 18.33
N LEU A 208 -11.65 -5.18 18.09
CA LEU A 208 -11.11 -4.16 18.96
C LEU A 208 -11.19 -2.80 18.26
N ASP A 209 -11.47 -1.75 19.02
CA ASP A 209 -11.57 -0.40 18.46
C ASP A 209 -10.20 0.08 17.95
N THR A 210 -10.15 0.42 16.66
CA THR A 210 -8.91 0.87 15.99
C THR A 210 -8.42 2.22 16.53
N ALA A 211 -9.34 3.07 16.97
CA ALA A 211 -9.06 4.41 17.46
C ALA A 211 -8.35 4.39 18.83
N THR A 212 -8.86 3.57 19.75
CA THR A 212 -8.47 3.63 21.17
C THR A 212 -7.55 2.50 21.61
N PHE A 213 -7.65 1.30 21.00
CA PHE A 213 -6.88 0.14 21.43
C PHE A 213 -5.44 0.17 20.88
N PHE A 214 -5.30 0.53 19.61
CA PHE A 214 -4.02 0.52 18.91
C PHE A 214 -3.29 1.84 19.05
N THR A 215 -1.98 1.76 19.29
CA THR A 215 -1.12 2.95 19.23
C THR A 215 -1.00 3.45 17.80
N PHE A 216 -0.43 4.64 17.61
CA PHE A 216 -0.06 5.15 16.29
C PHE A 216 0.73 4.12 15.44
N LYS A 217 1.61 3.34 16.07
CA LYS A 217 2.39 2.30 15.37
C LYS A 217 1.49 1.14 14.92
N GLY A 218 0.55 0.72 15.76
CA GLY A 218 -0.44 -0.30 15.42
C GLY A 218 -1.37 0.15 14.28
N GLN A 219 -1.87 1.39 14.36
CA GLN A 219 -2.67 2.00 13.29
C GLN A 219 -1.90 2.08 11.97
N LEU A 220 -0.60 2.39 12.01
CA LEU A 220 0.26 2.39 10.84
C LEU A 220 0.40 0.98 10.23
N ILE A 221 0.52 -0.07 11.04
CA ILE A 221 0.53 -1.45 10.54
C ILE A 221 -0.80 -1.79 9.85
N ILE A 222 -1.93 -1.46 10.48
CA ILE A 222 -3.27 -1.68 9.91
C ILE A 222 -3.38 -0.98 8.55
N MET A 223 -2.95 0.28 8.45
CA MET A 223 -2.93 1.04 7.20
C MET A 223 -2.09 0.37 6.11
N ILE A 224 -0.91 -0.16 6.46
CA ILE A 224 -0.05 -0.91 5.53
C ILE A 224 -0.73 -2.21 5.08
N LEU A 225 -1.38 -2.93 5.99
CA LEU A 225 -2.10 -4.16 5.65
C LEU A 225 -3.27 -3.89 4.71
N ILE A 226 -4.03 -2.82 4.93
CA ILE A 226 -5.09 -2.37 4.01
C ILE A 226 -4.51 -2.08 2.62
N GLN A 227 -3.42 -1.33 2.56
CA GLN A 227 -2.76 -0.96 1.30
C GLN A 227 -2.24 -2.18 0.54
N LEU A 228 -1.53 -3.06 1.23
CA LEU A 228 -0.99 -4.27 0.64
C LEU A 228 -2.11 -5.20 0.20
N GLY A 229 -3.19 -5.31 0.99
CA GLY A 229 -4.39 -6.08 0.69
C GLY A 229 -5.09 -5.64 -0.59
N GLY A 230 -5.41 -4.34 -0.70
CA GLY A 230 -6.07 -3.77 -1.87
C GLY A 230 -5.25 -3.94 -3.16
N ILE A 231 -3.93 -3.78 -3.05
CA ILE A 231 -3.00 -3.98 -4.17
C ILE A 231 -2.74 -5.47 -4.46
N ASN A 232 -2.89 -6.37 -3.48
CA ASN A 232 -2.46 -7.77 -3.57
C ASN A 232 -3.13 -8.50 -4.73
N ILE A 233 -4.45 -8.42 -4.80
CA ILE A 233 -5.26 -9.12 -5.81
C ILE A 233 -4.81 -8.73 -7.23
N ILE A 234 -4.54 -7.44 -7.43
CA ILE A 234 -4.17 -6.88 -8.74
C ILE A 234 -2.67 -7.08 -9.04
N SER A 235 -1.84 -7.18 -8.01
CA SER A 235 -0.42 -7.52 -8.16
C SER A 235 -0.21 -8.97 -8.55
N PHE A 236 -1.01 -9.89 -8.01
CA PHE A 236 -1.00 -11.29 -8.44
C PHE A 236 -1.43 -11.45 -9.89
N ALA A 237 -2.51 -10.76 -10.27
CA ALA A 237 -2.94 -10.66 -11.66
C ALA A 237 -1.79 -10.30 -12.60
N ALA A 238 -1.06 -9.22 -12.26
CA ALA A 238 0.08 -8.78 -13.05
C ALA A 238 1.26 -9.77 -12.98
N PHE A 239 1.59 -10.31 -11.82
CA PHE A 239 2.69 -11.27 -11.68
C PHE A 239 2.48 -12.51 -12.55
N PHE A 240 1.27 -13.07 -12.57
CA PHE A 240 0.96 -14.22 -13.41
C PHE A 240 0.99 -13.93 -14.90
N ALA A 241 0.47 -12.78 -15.33
CA ALA A 241 0.55 -12.40 -16.72
C ALA A 241 2.02 -12.20 -17.18
N ILE A 242 2.96 -11.89 -16.28
CA ILE A 242 4.41 -11.89 -16.57
C ILE A 242 4.95 -13.33 -16.68
N MET A 243 4.60 -14.23 -15.76
CA MET A 243 5.08 -15.62 -15.79
C MET A 243 4.55 -16.40 -17.00
N SER A 244 3.31 -16.16 -17.41
CA SER A 244 2.69 -16.78 -18.59
C SER A 244 3.45 -16.46 -19.88
N LYS A 245 4.10 -15.29 -19.97
CA LYS A 245 4.99 -14.96 -21.11
C LYS A 245 6.29 -15.78 -21.13
N ARG A 246 6.76 -16.29 -19.99
CA ARG A 246 7.97 -17.12 -19.89
C ARG A 246 7.70 -18.61 -20.07
N MET A 247 6.49 -19.08 -19.75
CA MET A 247 6.13 -20.51 -19.77
C MET A 247 5.39 -20.97 -21.05
N GLY A 248 5.15 -20.07 -22.02
CA GLY A 248 4.95 -20.45 -23.42
C GLY A 248 3.74 -21.34 -23.73
N GLY A 249 2.51 -20.93 -23.41
CA GLY A 249 1.32 -21.61 -23.91
C GLY A 249 0.07 -20.73 -23.99
N LEU A 250 -0.61 -20.74 -25.15
CA LEU A 250 -1.88 -20.02 -25.41
C LEU A 250 -2.95 -20.35 -24.36
N LYS A 251 -2.95 -21.57 -23.81
CA LYS A 251 -3.87 -22.03 -22.76
C LYS A 251 -3.68 -21.33 -21.40
N TYR A 252 -2.45 -21.00 -21.02
CA TYR A 252 -2.19 -20.23 -19.80
C TYR A 252 -2.54 -18.75 -19.99
N GLN A 253 -2.43 -18.24 -21.21
CA GLN A 253 -2.86 -16.89 -21.55
C GLN A 253 -4.39 -16.77 -21.54
N SER A 254 -5.14 -17.78 -21.98
CA SER A 254 -6.61 -17.78 -21.92
C SER A 254 -7.14 -17.83 -20.48
N ILE A 255 -6.58 -18.68 -19.61
CA ILE A 255 -6.98 -18.75 -18.20
C ILE A 255 -6.73 -17.42 -17.47
N LEU A 256 -5.65 -16.70 -17.80
CA LEU A 256 -5.37 -15.38 -17.23
C LEU A 256 -6.24 -14.27 -17.80
N LYS A 257 -6.61 -14.37 -19.08
CA LYS A 257 -7.63 -13.49 -19.67
C LYS A 257 -8.97 -13.65 -18.92
N ASP A 258 -9.32 -14.89 -18.57
CA ASP A 258 -10.56 -15.21 -17.87
C ASP A 258 -10.52 -14.80 -16.39
N LEU A 259 -9.39 -14.98 -15.70
CA LEU A 259 -9.25 -14.57 -14.29
C LEU A 259 -9.18 -13.05 -14.11
N LEU A 260 -8.66 -12.32 -15.08
CA LEU A 260 -8.35 -10.88 -14.94
C LEU A 260 -9.28 -9.99 -15.74
N SER A 261 -10.15 -10.56 -16.56
CA SER A 261 -11.01 -9.84 -17.52
C SER A 261 -10.21 -8.83 -18.35
N ALA A 262 -8.91 -9.08 -18.56
CA ALA A 262 -7.97 -8.12 -19.10
C ALA A 262 -7.76 -8.40 -20.60
N GLU A 263 -8.30 -7.54 -21.47
CA GLU A 263 -8.25 -7.70 -22.92
C GLU A 263 -6.84 -7.54 -23.53
N GLN A 264 -5.87 -6.99 -22.80
CA GLN A 264 -4.55 -6.65 -23.37
C GLN A 264 -3.39 -7.11 -22.48
N LEU A 265 -2.86 -8.30 -22.80
CA LEU A 265 -1.69 -8.92 -22.15
C LEU A 265 -0.33 -8.38 -22.65
N SER A 266 -0.30 -7.37 -23.53
CA SER A 266 0.95 -6.99 -24.22
C SER A 266 1.99 -6.35 -23.30
N ASP A 267 1.62 -5.75 -22.16
CA ASP A 267 2.59 -5.14 -21.24
C ASP A 267 2.18 -5.17 -19.75
N THR A 268 2.28 -6.34 -19.15
CA THR A 268 1.91 -6.58 -17.75
C THR A 268 2.74 -5.79 -16.73
N LYS A 269 4.00 -5.48 -17.05
CA LYS A 269 4.84 -4.63 -16.20
C LYS A 269 4.33 -3.19 -16.19
N SER A 270 3.89 -2.67 -17.35
CA SER A 270 3.28 -1.35 -17.37
C SER A 270 1.92 -1.34 -16.71
N LEU A 271 1.15 -2.44 -16.74
CA LEU A 271 -0.10 -2.58 -15.99
C LEU A 271 0.14 -2.42 -14.49
N LEU A 272 1.08 -3.18 -13.89
CA LEU A 272 1.43 -3.05 -12.46
C LEU A 272 1.91 -1.63 -12.11
N ARG A 273 2.79 -1.06 -12.95
CA ARG A 273 3.28 0.31 -12.75
C ARG A 273 2.15 1.34 -12.82
N ASN A 274 1.19 1.15 -13.72
CA ASN A 274 0.07 2.06 -13.86
C ASN A 274 -0.88 1.92 -12.66
N ILE A 275 -1.10 0.70 -12.12
CA ILE A 275 -1.89 0.49 -10.89
C ILE A 275 -1.30 1.28 -9.75
N LEU A 276 -0.04 0.99 -9.41
CA LEU A 276 0.65 1.66 -8.31
C LEU A 276 0.65 3.18 -8.49
N LYS A 277 0.84 3.66 -9.73
CA LYS A 277 0.80 5.08 -10.06
C LYS A 277 -0.57 5.69 -9.77
N TRP A 278 -1.67 5.10 -10.25
CA TRP A 278 -3.00 5.67 -10.02
C TRP A 278 -3.44 5.56 -8.57
N THR A 279 -3.19 4.43 -7.92
CA THR A 279 -3.45 4.24 -6.48
C THR A 279 -2.80 5.37 -5.68
N LEU A 280 -1.50 5.58 -5.85
CA LEU A 280 -0.78 6.64 -5.15
C LEU A 280 -1.28 8.04 -5.51
N ILE A 281 -1.61 8.31 -6.77
CA ILE A 281 -2.15 9.63 -7.18
C ILE A 281 -3.49 9.89 -6.51
N ILE A 282 -4.41 8.93 -6.55
CA ILE A 282 -5.77 9.08 -6.02
C ILE A 282 -5.72 9.20 -4.49
N GLU A 283 -4.89 8.40 -3.83
CA GLU A 283 -4.69 8.46 -2.38
C GLU A 283 -4.04 9.77 -1.93
N ILE A 284 -3.04 10.28 -2.65
CA ILE A 284 -2.41 11.57 -2.31
C ILE A 284 -3.41 12.70 -2.51
N VAL A 285 -4.12 12.73 -3.64
CA VAL A 285 -5.14 13.75 -3.90
C VAL A 285 -6.26 13.66 -2.85
N GLY A 286 -6.75 12.46 -2.55
CA GLY A 286 -7.73 12.20 -1.50
C GLY A 286 -7.26 12.70 -0.15
N SER A 287 -6.05 12.34 0.26
CA SER A 287 -5.45 12.78 1.53
C SER A 287 -5.34 14.30 1.64
N VAL A 288 -4.95 14.98 0.55
CA VAL A 288 -4.84 16.44 0.53
C VAL A 288 -6.22 17.09 0.63
N LEU A 289 -7.21 16.59 -0.11
CA LEU A 289 -8.59 17.09 -0.03
C LEU A 289 -9.18 16.86 1.37
N LEU A 290 -8.96 15.67 1.95
CA LEU A 290 -9.41 15.35 3.31
C LEU A 290 -8.77 16.28 4.33
N PHE A 291 -7.47 16.57 4.20
CA PHE A 291 -6.75 17.48 5.08
C PHE A 291 -7.41 18.87 5.18
N PHE A 292 -7.93 19.39 4.08
CA PHE A 292 -8.64 20.67 4.06
C PHE A 292 -10.10 20.57 4.50
N SER A 293 -10.72 19.40 4.44
CA SER A 293 -12.15 19.21 4.80
C SER A 293 -12.43 19.10 6.31
N TRP A 294 -11.39 18.99 7.14
CA TRP A 294 -11.54 18.95 8.60
C TRP A 294 -11.79 20.36 9.16
N GLU A 295 -13.05 20.79 9.15
CA GLU A 295 -13.49 22.10 9.66
C GLU A 295 -13.78 22.06 11.17
N ASP A 296 -14.51 21.06 11.66
CA ASP A 296 -15.04 21.02 13.04
C ASP A 296 -14.39 19.97 13.97
N ILE A 297 -13.24 19.43 13.60
CA ILE A 297 -12.52 18.42 14.38
C ILE A 297 -11.18 18.97 14.83
N GLU A 298 -11.04 19.13 16.15
CA GLU A 298 -9.79 19.51 16.79
C GLU A 298 -8.86 18.29 16.89
N PHE A 299 -7.67 18.41 16.31
CA PHE A 299 -6.61 17.40 16.44
C PHE A 299 -5.56 17.91 17.42
N ALA A 300 -5.04 17.01 18.27
CA ALA A 300 -3.99 17.33 19.25
C ALA A 300 -2.70 17.87 18.59
N SER A 301 -2.36 17.36 17.41
CA SER A 301 -1.22 17.81 16.62
C SER A 301 -1.55 17.92 15.13
N ARG A 302 -0.83 18.81 14.43
CA ARG A 302 -0.83 18.85 12.96
C ARG A 302 -0.41 17.50 12.35
N GLY A 303 0.46 16.76 13.03
CA GLY A 303 0.88 15.42 12.62
C GLY A 303 -0.27 14.43 12.59
N ASP A 304 -1.13 14.44 13.61
CA ASP A 304 -2.27 13.55 13.74
C ASP A 304 -3.34 13.85 12.68
N LYS A 305 -3.53 15.13 12.34
CA LYS A 305 -4.41 15.55 11.24
C LYS A 305 -3.92 15.01 9.89
N ILE A 306 -2.62 15.10 9.61
CA ILE A 306 -2.02 14.56 8.38
C ILE A 306 -2.18 13.04 8.35
N PHE A 307 -1.84 12.35 9.45
CA PHE A 307 -1.98 10.90 9.52
C PHE A 307 -3.43 10.44 9.33
N SER A 308 -4.38 11.10 9.99
CA SER A 308 -5.80 10.78 9.86
C SER A 308 -6.30 10.98 8.43
N SER A 309 -5.85 12.03 7.75
CA SER A 309 -6.21 12.27 6.34
C SER A 309 -5.67 11.18 5.42
N ILE A 310 -4.42 10.75 5.63
CA ILE A 310 -3.79 9.67 4.85
C ILE A 310 -4.47 8.33 5.12
N PHE A 311 -4.69 8.00 6.40
CA PHE A 311 -5.31 6.74 6.82
C PHE A 311 -6.70 6.59 6.21
N HIS A 312 -7.56 7.59 6.34
CA HIS A 312 -8.91 7.53 5.78
C HIS A 312 -8.89 7.54 4.25
N SER A 313 -7.92 8.21 3.61
CA SER A 313 -7.80 8.15 2.15
C SER A 313 -7.44 6.75 1.65
N ILE A 314 -6.49 6.08 2.32
CA ILE A 314 -6.06 4.71 1.99
C ILE A 314 -7.19 3.71 2.29
N SER A 315 -7.84 3.85 3.45
CA SER A 315 -8.97 3.02 3.82
C SER A 315 -10.14 3.19 2.85
N ALA A 316 -10.49 4.43 2.48
CA ALA A 316 -11.57 4.70 1.54
C ALA A 316 -11.29 4.22 0.12
N PHE A 317 -10.10 4.49 -0.43
CA PHE A 317 -9.76 4.03 -1.78
C PHE A 317 -9.68 2.50 -1.88
N ASN A 318 -9.16 1.83 -0.85
CA ASN A 318 -9.12 0.38 -0.87
C ASN A 318 -10.46 -0.27 -0.51
N ASN A 319 -11.47 0.49 -0.09
CA ASN A 319 -12.74 -0.02 0.44
C ASN A 319 -12.56 -0.81 1.75
N GLY A 320 -11.64 -0.37 2.61
CA GLY A 320 -11.24 -1.09 3.81
C GLY A 320 -12.10 -0.88 5.03
N GLY A 321 -12.92 0.18 5.11
CA GLY A 321 -13.89 0.41 6.20
C GLY A 321 -13.30 0.71 7.58
N PHE A 322 -11.98 0.64 7.75
CA PHE A 322 -11.31 1.04 8.98
C PHE A 322 -11.32 2.56 9.12
N SER A 323 -11.58 3.03 10.33
CA SER A 323 -11.57 4.43 10.74
C SER A 323 -10.68 4.61 11.97
N LEU A 324 -10.17 5.83 12.16
CA LEU A 324 -9.46 6.21 13.39
C LEU A 324 -10.39 6.82 14.44
N PHE A 325 -11.71 6.78 14.22
CA PHE A 325 -12.71 7.16 15.22
C PHE A 325 -13.45 5.91 15.70
N SER A 326 -13.78 5.87 16.99
CA SER A 326 -14.47 4.73 17.63
C SER A 326 -15.81 4.41 16.98
N ASP A 327 -16.58 5.46 16.63
CA ASP A 327 -17.89 5.31 16.00
C ASP A 327 -17.81 5.34 14.45
N ASN A 328 -16.68 4.90 13.90
CA ASN A 328 -16.41 4.91 12.47
C ASN A 328 -16.50 6.32 11.84
N LEU A 329 -17.50 6.66 11.03
CA LEU A 329 -17.71 8.02 10.50
C LEU A 329 -19.05 8.60 10.97
N LEU A 330 -19.65 8.05 12.04
CA LEU A 330 -20.95 8.46 12.54
C LEU A 330 -20.93 9.92 12.99
N MET A 331 -19.92 10.31 13.78
CA MET A 331 -19.69 11.70 14.20
C MET A 331 -19.63 12.69 13.03
N ILE A 332 -19.07 12.26 11.88
CA ILE A 332 -18.97 13.07 10.66
C ILE A 332 -20.33 13.17 9.96
N GLY A 333 -21.14 12.12 10.07
CA GLY A 333 -22.54 12.08 9.66
C GLY A 333 -23.45 13.00 10.48
N GLU A 334 -23.18 13.13 11.78
CA GLU A 334 -23.92 14.00 12.71
C GLU A 334 -23.53 15.47 12.56
N LYS A 335 -22.23 15.76 12.43
CA LYS A 335 -21.73 17.13 12.19
C LYS A 335 -21.97 17.66 10.77
N ASN A 336 -22.62 16.88 9.91
CA ASN A 336 -22.90 17.19 8.51
C ASN A 336 -21.67 17.75 7.74
N MET A 337 -20.51 17.08 7.87
CA MET A 337 -19.31 17.51 7.15
C MET A 337 -19.38 17.10 5.67
N GLN A 338 -20.13 17.87 4.88
CA GLN A 338 -20.53 17.52 3.51
C GLN A 338 -19.32 17.26 2.60
N MET A 339 -18.31 18.13 2.69
CA MET A 339 -17.10 18.02 1.87
C MET A 339 -16.34 16.71 2.17
N PHE A 340 -16.20 16.36 3.44
CA PHE A 340 -15.55 15.11 3.86
C PHE A 340 -16.29 13.89 3.31
N GLN A 341 -17.61 13.84 3.47
CA GLN A 341 -18.43 12.73 2.99
C GLN A 341 -18.34 12.57 1.46
N LEU A 342 -18.37 13.68 0.72
CA LEU A 342 -18.20 13.68 -0.74
C LEU A 342 -16.84 13.13 -1.18
N ILE A 343 -15.76 13.51 -0.48
CA ILE A 343 -14.42 13.02 -0.79
C ILE A 343 -14.32 11.52 -0.53
N ILE A 344 -14.81 11.03 0.62
CA ILE A 344 -14.82 9.60 0.94
C ILE A 344 -15.63 8.80 -0.08
N MET A 345 -16.82 9.25 -0.45
CA MET A 345 -17.61 8.60 -1.50
C MET A 345 -16.88 8.56 -2.84
N GLY A 346 -16.22 9.66 -3.22
CA GLY A 346 -15.41 9.74 -4.43
C GLY A 346 -14.26 8.71 -4.42
N LEU A 347 -13.59 8.55 -3.28
CA LEU A 347 -12.51 7.57 -3.11
C LEU A 347 -13.03 6.13 -3.17
N ILE A 348 -14.14 5.82 -2.49
CA ILE A 348 -14.79 4.51 -2.54
C ILE A 348 -15.19 4.15 -3.97
N LEU A 349 -15.77 5.10 -4.71
CA LEU A 349 -16.17 4.86 -6.10
C LEU A 349 -14.95 4.68 -7.00
N ALA A 350 -13.90 5.50 -6.84
CA ALA A 350 -12.67 5.37 -7.60
C ALA A 350 -12.00 4.00 -7.38
N GLY A 351 -11.92 3.54 -6.13
CA GLY A 351 -11.43 2.20 -5.78
C GLY A 351 -12.33 1.08 -6.30
N GLY A 352 -13.64 1.26 -6.18
CA GLY A 352 -14.66 0.26 -6.48
C GLY A 352 -14.95 0.05 -7.97
N ILE A 353 -14.78 1.03 -8.87
CA ILE A 353 -15.07 0.82 -10.31
C ILE A 353 -14.04 -0.05 -11.03
N GLY A 354 -12.86 -0.21 -10.46
CA GLY A 354 -11.80 -1.08 -10.99
C GLY A 354 -10.79 -0.37 -11.87
N PHE A 355 -9.59 -0.93 -11.88
CA PHE A 355 -8.42 -0.28 -12.45
C PHE A 355 -8.50 -0.09 -13.97
N PHE A 356 -9.08 -1.06 -14.69
CA PHE A 356 -9.26 -0.96 -16.14
C PHE A 356 -10.17 0.20 -16.53
N VAL A 357 -11.21 0.43 -15.72
CA VAL A 357 -12.15 1.55 -15.91
C VAL A 357 -11.47 2.88 -15.62
N LEU A 358 -10.70 2.98 -14.53
CA LEU A 358 -9.90 4.17 -14.22
C LEU A 358 -8.93 4.51 -15.35
N GLN A 359 -8.20 3.52 -15.87
CA GLN A 359 -7.27 3.73 -16.98
C GLN A 359 -8.02 4.08 -18.28
N ASP A 360 -9.20 3.51 -18.50
CA ASP A 360 -10.03 3.83 -19.66
C ASP A 360 -10.54 5.26 -19.61
N ILE A 361 -10.96 5.76 -18.46
CA ILE A 361 -11.51 7.12 -18.27
C ILE A 361 -10.40 8.17 -18.19
N PHE A 362 -9.45 7.99 -17.26
CA PHE A 362 -8.45 9.00 -16.92
C PHE A 362 -7.10 8.81 -17.62
N GLY A 363 -6.93 7.75 -18.42
CA GLY A 363 -5.70 7.52 -19.16
C GLY A 363 -5.42 8.62 -20.18
N VAL A 364 -4.35 9.40 -19.98
CA VAL A 364 -3.95 10.54 -20.83
C VAL A 364 -3.99 10.20 -22.33
N ARG A 365 -3.45 9.04 -22.73
CA ARG A 365 -3.47 8.59 -24.14
C ARG A 365 -4.89 8.39 -24.66
N LYS A 366 -5.76 7.73 -23.88
CA LYS A 366 -7.14 7.48 -24.28
C LYS A 366 -7.98 8.75 -24.31
N ILE A 367 -7.74 9.68 -23.38
CA ILE A 367 -8.33 11.02 -23.41
C ILE A 367 -7.91 11.74 -24.71
N GLN A 368 -6.61 11.79 -25.01
CA GLN A 368 -6.10 12.43 -26.24
C GLN A 368 -6.68 11.78 -27.50
N GLU A 369 -6.77 10.45 -27.52
CA GLU A 369 -7.37 9.72 -28.65
C GLU A 369 -8.86 10.03 -28.83
N ARG A 370 -9.64 10.13 -27.74
CA ARG A 370 -11.06 10.51 -27.81
C ARG A 370 -11.26 11.99 -28.18
N PHE A 371 -10.36 12.86 -27.75
CA PHE A 371 -10.34 14.25 -28.19
C PHE A 371 -10.01 14.38 -29.68
N ARG A 372 -9.06 13.58 -30.20
CA ARG A 372 -8.73 13.56 -31.63
C ARG A 372 -9.77 12.84 -32.49
N PHE A 373 -10.34 11.75 -31.99
CA PHE A 373 -11.29 10.90 -32.69
C PHE A 373 -12.58 10.80 -31.88
N ARG A 374 -13.52 11.70 -32.14
CA ARG A 374 -14.79 11.81 -31.39
C ARG A 374 -15.68 10.56 -31.46
N TRP A 375 -15.46 9.68 -32.43
CA TRP A 375 -16.17 8.40 -32.56
C TRP A 375 -15.63 7.30 -31.63
N LYS A 376 -14.48 7.49 -30.98
CA LYS A 376 -13.96 6.47 -30.04
C LYS A 376 -14.79 6.48 -28.77
N GLU A 377 -15.56 5.41 -28.57
CA GLU A 377 -16.32 5.18 -27.35
C GLU A 377 -15.46 4.59 -26.23
N TYR A 378 -16.00 4.64 -25.00
CA TYR A 378 -15.46 3.86 -23.89
C TYR A 378 -15.59 2.36 -24.15
N SER A 379 -14.69 1.58 -23.55
CA SER A 379 -14.77 0.12 -23.62
C SER A 379 -16.12 -0.38 -23.10
N VAL A 380 -16.56 -1.54 -23.62
CA VAL A 380 -17.83 -2.16 -23.21
C VAL A 380 -17.83 -2.41 -21.70
N MET A 381 -16.71 -2.87 -21.15
CA MET A 381 -16.52 -3.08 -19.71
C MET A 381 -16.72 -1.80 -18.89
N THR A 382 -16.13 -0.68 -19.31
CA THR A 382 -16.34 0.64 -18.67
C THR A 382 -17.80 1.06 -18.72
N ARG A 383 -18.45 0.93 -19.88
CA ARG A 383 -19.86 1.32 -20.02
C ARG A 383 -20.79 0.51 -19.14
N ILE A 384 -20.61 -0.81 -19.09
CA ILE A 384 -21.42 -1.70 -18.24
C ILE A 384 -21.18 -1.37 -16.76
N THR A 385 -19.91 -1.29 -16.35
CA THR A 385 -19.54 -1.03 -14.96
C THR A 385 -20.12 0.31 -14.49
N MET A 386 -19.91 1.39 -15.24
CA MET A 386 -20.42 2.71 -14.86
C MET A 386 -21.95 2.75 -14.79
N ARG A 387 -22.65 2.23 -15.81
CA ARG A 387 -24.12 2.22 -15.83
C ARG A 387 -24.69 1.46 -14.64
N MET A 388 -24.19 0.26 -14.39
CA MET A 388 -24.67 -0.59 -13.29
C MET A 388 -24.31 0.00 -11.93
N THR A 389 -23.13 0.58 -11.76
CA THR A 389 -22.76 1.29 -10.53
C THR A 389 -23.74 2.43 -10.23
N PHE A 390 -24.06 3.28 -11.21
CA PHE A 390 -25.03 4.37 -11.01
C PHE A 390 -26.44 3.85 -10.73
N ILE A 391 -26.90 2.80 -11.42
CA ILE A 391 -28.21 2.19 -11.17
C ILE A 391 -28.30 1.66 -9.74
N LEU A 392 -27.31 0.88 -9.31
CA LEU A 392 -27.28 0.29 -7.96
C LEU A 392 -27.22 1.36 -6.87
N ILE A 393 -26.39 2.39 -7.07
CA ILE A 393 -26.32 3.51 -6.12
C ILE A 393 -27.64 4.27 -6.09
N GLY A 394 -28.28 4.50 -7.24
CA GLY A 394 -29.60 5.12 -7.33
C GLY A 394 -30.65 4.32 -6.56
N ILE A 395 -30.72 3.00 -6.77
CA ILE A 395 -31.64 2.11 -6.06
C ILE A 395 -31.42 2.18 -4.54
N GLY A 396 -30.17 2.08 -4.09
CA GLY A 396 -29.85 2.16 -2.66
C GLY A 396 -30.16 3.53 -2.05
N THR A 397 -29.92 4.61 -2.79
CA THR A 397 -30.17 5.99 -2.30
C THR A 397 -31.67 6.23 -2.17
N VAL A 398 -32.44 5.88 -3.20
CA VAL A 398 -33.90 6.01 -3.20
C VAL A 398 -34.52 5.12 -2.13
N GLY A 399 -34.07 3.86 -2.05
CA GLY A 399 -34.53 2.91 -1.04
C GLY A 399 -34.28 3.40 0.38
N PHE A 400 -33.06 3.86 0.68
CA PHE A 400 -32.72 4.41 1.98
C PHE A 400 -33.53 5.67 2.29
N PHE A 401 -33.62 6.59 1.33
CA PHE A 401 -34.32 7.86 1.51
C PHE A 401 -35.79 7.66 1.86
N PHE A 402 -36.51 6.73 1.21
CA PHE A 402 -37.94 6.51 1.48
C PHE A 402 -38.19 5.63 2.72
N LEU A 403 -37.35 4.63 2.98
CA LEU A 403 -37.59 3.68 4.07
C LEU A 403 -37.19 4.23 5.45
N GLU A 404 -36.23 5.15 5.52
CA GLU A 404 -35.67 5.64 6.79
C GLU A 404 -36.09 7.07 7.17
N GLN A 405 -37.12 7.63 6.51
CA GLN A 405 -37.66 8.97 6.82
C GLN A 405 -38.03 9.13 8.30
N GLU A 406 -38.59 8.09 8.91
CA GLU A 406 -39.14 8.12 10.27
C GLU A 406 -38.15 7.72 11.38
N THR A 407 -36.96 7.26 11.00
CA THR A 407 -35.93 6.69 11.88
C THR A 407 -34.65 7.54 11.78
N ALA A 408 -33.67 7.10 10.99
CA ALA A 408 -32.34 7.69 10.91
C ALA A 408 -32.30 9.09 10.26
N LEU A 409 -33.33 9.45 9.48
CA LEU A 409 -33.39 10.71 8.74
C LEU A 409 -34.29 11.77 9.40
N LYS A 410 -35.05 11.39 10.45
CA LYS A 410 -36.13 12.21 11.02
C LYS A 410 -35.70 13.59 11.51
N SER A 411 -34.48 13.72 12.02
CA SER A 411 -33.96 14.95 12.61
C SER A 411 -33.08 15.78 11.66
N LYS A 412 -32.88 15.34 10.42
CA LYS A 412 -31.94 15.96 9.47
C LYS A 412 -32.66 16.82 8.44
N GLU A 413 -32.00 17.88 7.96
CA GLU A 413 -32.52 18.67 6.85
C GLU A 413 -32.53 17.88 5.53
N ILE A 414 -33.43 18.21 4.59
CA ILE A 414 -33.61 17.46 3.33
C ILE A 414 -32.29 17.29 2.55
N GLY A 415 -31.44 18.31 2.52
CA GLY A 415 -30.13 18.23 1.86
C GLY A 415 -29.20 17.19 2.51
N GLU A 416 -29.19 17.16 3.85
CA GLU A 416 -28.41 16.20 4.64
C GLU A 416 -28.97 14.79 4.54
N GLN A 417 -30.29 14.66 4.43
CA GLN A 417 -30.96 13.38 4.24
C GLN A 417 -30.54 12.74 2.91
N ILE A 418 -30.55 13.53 1.82
CA ILE A 418 -30.11 13.05 0.50
C ILE A 418 -28.64 12.65 0.55
N LEU A 419 -27.79 13.47 1.17
CA LEU A 419 -26.36 13.16 1.29
C LEU A 419 -26.12 11.88 2.11
N THR A 420 -26.81 11.74 3.24
CA THR A 420 -26.72 10.55 4.10
C THR A 420 -27.18 9.30 3.36
N ALA A 421 -28.32 9.37 2.65
CA ALA A 421 -28.85 8.27 1.85
C ALA A 421 -27.88 7.87 0.72
N PHE A 422 -27.30 8.87 0.05
CA PHE A 422 -26.32 8.65 -1.01
C PHE A 422 -25.03 8.03 -0.46
N PHE A 423 -24.54 8.49 0.69
CA PHE A 423 -23.37 7.95 1.37
C PHE A 423 -23.57 6.48 1.75
N GLN A 424 -24.70 6.15 2.37
CA GLN A 424 -25.00 4.78 2.78
C GLN A 424 -25.09 3.85 1.57
N SER A 425 -25.75 4.29 0.50
CA SER A 425 -25.81 3.55 -0.75
C SER A 425 -24.41 3.29 -1.35
N VAL A 426 -23.53 4.30 -1.38
CA VAL A 426 -22.15 4.15 -1.85
C VAL A 426 -21.36 3.22 -0.93
N SER A 427 -21.53 3.33 0.39
CA SER A 427 -20.79 2.55 1.38
C SER A 427 -21.13 1.05 1.34
N THR A 428 -22.40 0.71 1.05
CA THR A 428 -22.84 -0.69 0.87
C THR A 428 -22.09 -1.41 -0.26
N ARG A 429 -21.38 -0.69 -1.13
CA ARG A 429 -20.52 -1.30 -2.15
C ARG A 429 -19.15 -1.71 -1.58
N THR A 430 -19.18 -2.54 -0.54
CA THR A 430 -18.01 -3.14 0.13
C THR A 430 -17.06 -2.15 0.83
N ALA A 431 -17.49 -0.91 1.13
CA ALA A 431 -16.61 0.09 1.73
C ALA A 431 -16.58 0.06 3.26
N GLY A 432 -17.69 -0.33 3.90
CA GLY A 432 -17.75 -0.58 5.35
C GLY A 432 -17.75 0.67 6.25
N PHE A 433 -17.96 1.87 5.69
CA PHE A 433 -18.09 3.10 6.48
C PHE A 433 -19.52 3.37 6.91
N ASN A 434 -19.71 3.78 8.16
CA ASN A 434 -21.04 4.08 8.71
C ASN A 434 -21.11 5.56 9.11
N THR A 435 -22.08 6.30 8.57
CA THR A 435 -22.44 7.68 8.96
C THR A 435 -23.74 7.76 9.76
N VAL A 436 -24.45 6.64 9.90
CA VAL A 436 -25.63 6.47 10.75
C VAL A 436 -25.44 5.21 11.58
N ASP A 437 -26.11 5.15 12.72
CA ASP A 437 -26.14 3.93 13.51
C ASP A 437 -26.92 2.83 12.79
N MET A 438 -26.23 1.73 12.47
CA MET A 438 -26.81 0.57 11.81
C MET A 438 -27.80 -0.18 12.73
N SER A 439 -27.74 0.03 14.05
CA SER A 439 -28.60 -0.65 15.03
C SER A 439 -30.05 -0.14 15.01
N VAL A 440 -30.27 1.08 14.52
CA VAL A 440 -31.57 1.77 14.51
C VAL A 440 -32.30 1.61 13.17
N LEU A 441 -31.62 1.07 12.15
CA LEU A 441 -32.17 0.92 10.81
C LEU A 441 -33.31 -0.10 10.73
N SER A 442 -34.28 0.15 9.86
CA SER A 442 -35.40 -0.75 9.65
C SER A 442 -34.98 -2.08 9.00
N VAL A 443 -35.70 -3.15 9.30
CA VAL A 443 -35.43 -4.48 8.70
C VAL A 443 -35.46 -4.47 7.16
N PRO A 444 -36.39 -3.75 6.48
CA PRO A 444 -36.39 -3.66 5.02
C PRO A 444 -35.11 -3.05 4.43
N ILE A 445 -34.54 -2.01 5.05
CA ILE A 445 -33.30 -1.41 4.53
C ILE A 445 -32.10 -2.32 4.74
N LEU A 446 -32.05 -3.06 5.86
CA LEU A 446 -31.00 -4.06 6.11
C LEU A 446 -31.03 -5.18 5.05
N MET A 447 -32.22 -5.63 4.66
CA MET A 447 -32.39 -6.60 3.57
C MET A 447 -31.89 -6.04 2.23
N LEU A 448 -32.20 -4.78 1.93
CA LEU A 448 -31.68 -4.10 0.73
C LEU A 448 -30.15 -3.98 0.77
N PHE A 449 -29.57 -3.60 1.91
CA PHE A 449 -28.12 -3.50 2.09
C PHE A 449 -27.42 -4.83 1.90
N MET A 450 -27.96 -5.93 2.42
CA MET A 450 -27.39 -7.27 2.18
C MET A 450 -27.36 -7.62 0.69
N MET A 451 -28.42 -7.28 -0.07
CA MET A 451 -28.43 -7.46 -1.53
C MET A 451 -27.39 -6.58 -2.23
N LEU A 452 -27.28 -5.30 -1.84
CA LEU A 452 -26.33 -4.37 -2.44
C LEU A 452 -24.87 -4.73 -2.12
N MET A 453 -24.57 -5.17 -0.89
CA MET A 453 -23.24 -5.64 -0.47
C MET A 453 -22.84 -6.94 -1.18
N PHE A 454 -23.82 -7.80 -1.49
CA PHE A 454 -23.58 -9.00 -2.28
C PHE A 454 -23.13 -8.65 -3.72
N ILE A 455 -23.76 -7.63 -4.31
CA ILE A 455 -23.37 -7.06 -5.62
C ILE A 455 -22.22 -6.07 -5.38
N GLY A 456 -21.03 -6.63 -5.20
CA GLY A 456 -19.84 -5.87 -4.87
C GLY A 456 -19.30 -5.02 -6.02
N ALA A 457 -17.99 -4.89 -6.09
CA ALA A 457 -17.31 -3.89 -6.89
C ALA A 457 -17.08 -4.30 -8.37
N GLY A 458 -16.58 -3.37 -9.19
CA GLY A 458 -16.20 -3.63 -10.58
C GLY A 458 -15.09 -4.67 -10.70
N SER A 459 -14.90 -5.25 -11.88
CA SER A 459 -13.82 -6.22 -12.10
C SER A 459 -12.44 -5.53 -12.07
N GLY A 460 -11.46 -6.16 -11.41
CA GLY A 460 -10.13 -5.54 -11.20
C GLY A 460 -10.12 -4.34 -10.25
N SER A 461 -11.09 -4.28 -9.34
CA SER A 461 -11.17 -3.31 -8.22
C SER A 461 -10.64 -3.90 -6.92
N THR A 462 -10.57 -3.05 -5.90
CA THR A 462 -10.23 -3.39 -4.52
C THR A 462 -11.40 -4.03 -3.76
N GLY A 463 -12.65 -3.77 -4.16
CA GLY A 463 -13.84 -4.29 -3.48
C GLY A 463 -14.18 -5.76 -3.79
N GLY A 464 -14.83 -6.43 -2.85
CA GLY A 464 -15.21 -7.85 -2.92
C GLY A 464 -16.52 -8.14 -3.66
N GLY A 465 -17.17 -9.25 -3.28
CA GLY A 465 -18.51 -9.66 -3.75
C GLY A 465 -18.59 -10.21 -5.17
N ILE A 466 -19.81 -10.46 -5.66
CA ILE A 466 -20.03 -10.76 -7.07
C ILE A 466 -19.75 -9.49 -7.86
N LYS A 467 -18.85 -9.59 -8.84
CA LYS A 467 -18.47 -8.43 -9.65
C LYS A 467 -19.67 -7.91 -10.43
N ILE A 468 -19.79 -6.59 -10.53
CA ILE A 468 -20.89 -5.91 -11.23
C ILE A 468 -21.05 -6.44 -12.66
N THR A 469 -19.94 -6.66 -13.36
CA THR A 469 -19.95 -7.18 -14.74
C THR A 469 -20.54 -8.57 -14.82
N THR A 470 -20.27 -9.43 -13.84
CA THR A 470 -20.83 -10.78 -13.76
C THR A 470 -22.32 -10.72 -13.52
N PHE A 471 -22.75 -9.93 -12.54
CA PHE A 471 -24.16 -9.73 -12.24
C PHE A 471 -24.95 -9.18 -13.44
N ALA A 472 -24.38 -8.19 -14.14
CA ALA A 472 -24.99 -7.60 -15.35
C ALA A 472 -25.17 -8.63 -16.48
N ILE A 473 -24.23 -9.56 -16.62
CA ILE A 473 -24.34 -10.65 -17.61
C ILE A 473 -25.41 -11.64 -17.19
N VAL A 474 -25.46 -12.03 -15.90
CA VAL A 474 -26.46 -12.97 -15.38
C VAL A 474 -27.89 -12.44 -15.49
N ILE A 475 -28.12 -11.14 -15.29
CA ILE A 475 -29.46 -10.54 -15.49
C ILE A 475 -29.85 -10.50 -16.97
N LYS A 476 -28.86 -10.29 -17.85
CA LYS A 476 -29.10 -10.15 -19.28
C LYS A 476 -29.29 -11.51 -19.97
N ALA A 477 -28.59 -12.54 -19.50
CA ALA A 477 -28.70 -13.92 -19.95
C ALA A 477 -30.06 -14.50 -19.55
#